data_AF-A0A933S425-F1
#
_entry.id   AF-A0A933S425-F1
#
_cell.length_a   1.000
_cell.length_b   1.000
_cell.length_c   1.000
_cell.angle_alpha   90.00
_cell.angle_beta   90.00
_cell.angle_gamma   90.00
#
_symmetry.space_group_name_H-M   'P 1'
#
loop_
_entity.id
_entity.type
_entity.pdbx_description
1 polymer ?
#
loop_
_entity_poly.entity_id
_entity_poly.type
_entity_poly.pdbx_seq_one_letter_code
_entity_poly.pdbx_strand_id
1 'polypeptide(L)'
;MKKFASVAELNAALDGIVARQGDGVKVLDADRLRATLMDPLVYNAVFAATAEVRGTARHLIRQIGIATGCVPASIHDFYMAMGRGEVAPMTVPAINIRGISYDTARAIVRASQKLNSGAFVFEIAKSEIAYTFQRPAEYAVVMLAACIREGHTGPVFIQGDHYQVNAKKYAKDPEAALEEVRALIRESVPVGFYNIDIDTSTLVDLSRPTVKQQQERNYRHAAELTALVRGLEPAGVTVSVGGEIGEVGEQNSTVEEYEAYQQGYNELLPKGMAGISKVSVQTGTSHGGTPNADGSVAEVALDFAVLKDISAVARGKFGISGTVQHGASTLPDDCFHRFVANDASEVHLATGFQNMIYDSRHLPQDLLNDVYDWLRQNCADEQKPGQTEAQFLYKTRKKGFGPFRERFWTLPDATRAAIGQELEDKFHFLFGQLGVKNSKAAIDKHVKLVNVRPDLKTEIASA
;
A
#
# COMPACT_ATOMS: atom_id res chain seq x y z
N MET A 1 9.37 20.05 14.19
CA MET A 1 10.39 19.44 13.29
C MET A 1 11.19 20.56 12.63
N LYS A 2 12.52 20.37 12.42
CA LYS A 2 13.39 21.39 11.80
C LYS A 2 13.07 21.53 10.30
N LYS A 3 12.88 22.76 9.82
CA LYS A 3 12.74 23.10 8.40
C LYS A 3 14.10 23.47 7.82
N PHE A 4 14.43 23.01 6.62
CA PHE A 4 15.63 23.41 5.89
C PHE A 4 15.26 24.43 4.83
N ALA A 5 15.88 25.62 4.86
CA ALA A 5 15.65 26.67 3.88
C ALA A 5 16.41 26.43 2.57
N SER A 6 17.45 25.60 2.59
CA SER A 6 18.30 25.31 1.42
C SER A 6 18.95 23.93 1.49
N VAL A 7 19.48 23.47 0.35
CA VAL A 7 20.32 22.27 0.25
C VAL A 7 21.58 22.40 1.13
N ALA A 8 22.12 23.60 1.31
CA ALA A 8 23.28 23.85 2.16
C ALA A 8 22.98 23.57 3.64
N GLU A 9 21.84 24.04 4.15
CA GLU A 9 21.40 23.75 5.53
C GLU A 9 21.11 22.26 5.74
N LEU A 10 20.54 21.60 4.73
CA LEU A 10 20.32 20.15 4.75
C LEU A 10 21.67 19.43 4.85
N ASN A 11 22.63 19.77 3.99
CA ASN A 11 23.96 19.14 4.00
C ASN A 11 24.68 19.36 5.33
N ALA A 12 24.60 20.56 5.92
CA ALA A 12 25.17 20.83 7.25
C ALA A 12 24.54 19.96 8.35
N ALA A 13 23.27 19.54 8.20
CA ALA A 13 22.63 18.63 9.13
C ALA A 13 23.18 17.20 9.08
N LEU A 14 23.90 16.83 8.01
CA LEU A 14 24.54 15.53 7.86
C LEU A 14 25.85 15.42 8.64
N ASP A 15 26.46 16.54 9.02
CA ASP A 15 27.82 16.59 9.56
C ASP A 15 28.02 15.68 10.78
N GLY A 16 28.99 14.78 10.67
CA GLY A 16 29.30 13.78 11.70
C GLY A 16 28.26 12.67 11.86
N ILE A 17 27.23 12.60 11.00
CA ILE A 17 26.19 11.55 11.01
C ILE A 17 26.23 10.77 9.70
N VAL A 18 26.27 11.44 8.56
CA VAL A 18 26.31 10.85 7.22
C VAL A 18 27.37 11.55 6.39
N ALA A 19 28.32 10.79 5.85
CA ALA A 19 29.29 11.30 4.88
C ALA A 19 28.88 10.94 3.46
N ARG A 20 29.12 11.85 2.50
CA ARG A 20 29.05 11.51 1.07
C ARG A 20 30.26 10.66 0.71
N GLN A 21 30.05 9.57 -0.04
CA GLN A 21 31.10 8.65 -0.46
C GLN A 21 30.86 8.23 -1.92
N GLY A 22 31.65 8.78 -2.85
CA GLY A 22 31.41 8.61 -4.29
C GLY A 22 29.98 9.06 -4.65
N ASP A 23 29.25 8.19 -5.35
CA ASP A 23 27.85 8.44 -5.74
C ASP A 23 26.83 8.08 -4.65
N GLY A 24 27.29 7.65 -3.47
CA GLY A 24 26.44 7.22 -2.37
C GLY A 24 26.75 7.92 -1.05
N VAL A 25 26.34 7.28 0.04
CA VAL A 25 26.58 7.77 1.40
C VAL A 25 27.12 6.68 2.30
N LYS A 26 27.82 7.10 3.35
CA LYS A 26 28.23 6.27 4.47
C LYS A 26 27.61 6.82 5.75
N VAL A 27 26.91 5.98 6.49
CA VAL A 27 26.43 6.32 7.82
C VAL A 27 27.61 6.23 8.80
N LEU A 28 27.94 7.35 9.44
CA LEU A 28 29.01 7.47 10.43
C LEU A 28 28.51 7.18 11.84
N ASP A 29 27.26 7.55 12.13
CA ASP A 29 26.62 7.37 13.43
C ASP A 29 25.14 6.99 13.23
N ALA A 30 24.85 5.69 13.36
CA ALA A 30 23.51 5.14 13.17
C ALA A 30 22.53 5.54 14.27
N ASP A 31 23.03 5.81 15.49
CA ASP A 31 22.18 6.20 16.62
C ASP A 31 21.75 7.66 16.47
N ARG A 32 22.68 8.56 16.16
CA ARG A 32 22.36 9.97 15.87
C ARG A 32 21.52 10.12 14.61
N LEU A 33 21.76 9.31 13.57
CA LEU A 33 20.92 9.27 12.37
C LEU A 33 19.45 9.05 12.76
N ARG A 34 19.18 7.99 13.53
CA ARG A 34 17.83 7.63 13.96
C ARG A 34 17.24 8.64 14.94
N ALA A 35 18.01 9.06 15.93
CA ALA A 35 17.51 9.90 17.01
C ALA A 35 17.30 11.37 16.61
N THR A 36 18.05 11.89 15.63
CA THR A 36 18.12 13.35 15.39
C THR A 36 17.95 13.79 13.95
N LEU A 37 18.32 12.95 12.97
CA LEU A 37 18.37 13.37 11.57
C LEU A 37 17.18 12.88 10.74
N MET A 38 16.66 11.68 11.01
CA MET A 38 15.58 11.10 10.20
C MET A 38 14.29 11.93 10.23
N ASP A 39 13.88 12.45 11.40
CA ASP A 39 12.64 13.21 11.54
C ASP A 39 12.68 14.54 10.76
N PRO A 40 13.75 15.37 10.85
CA PRO A 40 13.94 16.51 9.94
C PRO A 40 14.03 16.13 8.45
N LEU A 41 14.76 15.06 8.10
CA LEU A 41 14.91 14.68 6.69
C LEU A 41 13.57 14.32 6.05
N VAL A 42 12.77 13.45 6.68
CA VAL A 42 11.48 13.04 6.13
C VAL A 42 10.49 14.20 6.09
N TYR A 43 10.48 15.07 7.11
CA TYR A 43 9.64 16.27 7.09
C TYR A 43 9.96 17.15 5.88
N ASN A 44 11.24 17.38 5.59
CA ASN A 44 11.65 18.20 4.45
C ASN A 44 11.52 17.48 3.10
N ALA A 45 11.53 16.14 3.08
CA ALA A 45 11.21 15.36 1.87
C ALA A 45 9.75 15.54 1.41
N VAL A 46 8.88 15.93 2.34
CA VAL A 46 7.45 16.14 2.11
C VAL A 46 7.10 17.62 1.99
N PHE A 47 7.52 18.44 2.96
CA PHE A 47 6.98 19.80 3.17
C PHE A 47 7.97 20.95 2.92
N ALA A 48 9.21 20.68 2.52
CA ALA A 48 10.13 21.77 2.21
C ALA A 48 9.58 22.63 1.07
N ALA A 49 9.86 23.94 1.10
CA ALA A 49 9.25 24.89 0.16
C ALA A 49 9.67 24.65 -1.29
N THR A 50 10.91 24.23 -1.54
CA THR A 50 11.46 24.03 -2.89
C THR A 50 11.53 22.57 -3.26
N ALA A 51 11.26 22.26 -4.53
CA ALA A 51 11.43 20.93 -5.11
C ALA A 51 12.88 20.43 -4.96
N GLU A 52 13.86 21.33 -4.99
CA GLU A 52 15.27 21.00 -4.82
C GLU A 52 15.56 20.43 -3.41
N VAL A 53 15.05 21.04 -2.35
CA VAL A 53 15.23 20.54 -0.98
C VAL A 53 14.46 19.24 -0.78
N ARG A 54 13.21 19.16 -1.25
CA ARG A 54 12.39 17.95 -1.19
C ARG A 54 13.08 16.78 -1.90
N GLY A 55 13.46 16.95 -3.17
CA GLY A 55 14.14 15.95 -3.97
C GLY A 55 15.50 15.53 -3.39
N THR A 56 16.29 16.48 -2.86
CA THR A 56 17.56 16.16 -2.20
C THR A 56 17.33 15.32 -0.94
N ALA A 57 16.35 15.67 -0.10
CA ALA A 57 16.01 14.90 1.09
C ALA A 57 15.53 13.48 0.72
N ARG A 58 14.67 13.35 -0.29
CA ARG A 58 14.20 12.05 -0.81
C ARG A 58 15.36 11.18 -1.31
N HIS A 59 16.23 11.75 -2.14
CA HIS A 59 17.43 11.08 -2.63
C HIS A 59 18.33 10.60 -1.49
N LEU A 60 18.57 11.45 -0.48
CA LEU A 60 19.38 11.08 0.69
C LEU A 60 18.75 9.97 1.52
N ILE A 61 17.43 9.99 1.77
CA ILE A 61 16.75 8.91 2.50
C ILE A 61 16.93 7.57 1.77
N ARG A 62 16.79 7.54 0.44
CA ARG A 62 17.01 6.31 -0.35
C ARG A 62 18.47 5.85 -0.31
N GLN A 63 19.44 6.75 -0.40
CA GLN A 63 20.86 6.42 -0.27
C GLN A 63 21.22 5.91 1.13
N ILE A 64 20.65 6.52 2.18
CA ILE A 64 20.81 6.06 3.57
C ILE A 64 20.21 4.66 3.72
N GLY A 65 19.04 4.40 3.14
CA GLY A 65 18.43 3.07 3.11
C GLY A 65 19.35 2.01 2.53
N ILE A 66 20.01 2.30 1.39
CA ILE A 66 21.03 1.40 0.82
C ILE A 66 22.19 1.21 1.80
N ALA A 67 22.70 2.28 2.41
CA ALA A 67 23.83 2.21 3.33
C ALA A 67 23.52 1.47 4.65
N THR A 68 22.25 1.41 5.06
CA THR A 68 21.79 0.68 6.26
C THR A 68 21.17 -0.69 5.94
N GLY A 69 21.06 -1.06 4.66
CA GLY A 69 20.43 -2.31 4.22
C GLY A 69 18.90 -2.31 4.30
N CYS A 70 18.26 -1.14 4.43
CA CYS A 70 16.81 -0.95 4.39
C CYS A 70 16.39 -0.50 2.99
N VAL A 71 16.01 -1.44 2.12
CA VAL A 71 15.81 -1.18 0.69
C VAL A 71 14.43 -1.60 0.20
N PRO A 72 13.82 -0.84 -0.74
CA PRO A 72 12.61 -1.30 -1.43
C PRO A 72 12.85 -2.66 -2.09
N ALA A 73 11.90 -3.58 -1.94
CA ALA A 73 12.01 -4.93 -2.48
C ALA A 73 10.68 -5.41 -3.06
N SER A 74 10.76 -6.39 -3.95
CA SER A 74 9.58 -7.12 -4.39
C SER A 74 9.34 -8.34 -3.51
N ILE A 75 8.08 -8.59 -3.19
CA ILE A 75 7.63 -9.79 -2.47
C ILE A 75 7.36 -10.97 -3.42
N HIS A 76 7.56 -10.80 -4.73
CA HIS A 76 7.19 -11.78 -5.77
C HIS A 76 7.65 -13.21 -5.45
N ASP A 77 8.95 -13.41 -5.21
CA ASP A 77 9.51 -14.75 -4.98
C ASP A 77 8.99 -15.40 -3.68
N PHE A 78 8.65 -14.60 -2.67
CA PHE A 78 8.01 -15.08 -1.45
C PHE A 78 6.58 -15.56 -1.73
N TYR A 79 5.80 -14.81 -2.51
CA TYR A 79 4.47 -15.25 -2.92
C TYR A 79 4.50 -16.49 -3.81
N MET A 80 5.45 -16.59 -4.74
CA MET A 80 5.62 -17.82 -5.51
C MET A 80 6.02 -19.00 -4.63
N ALA A 81 6.82 -18.78 -3.57
CA ALA A 81 7.15 -19.82 -2.58
C ALA A 81 5.94 -20.26 -1.75
N MET A 82 5.05 -19.34 -1.37
CA MET A 82 3.75 -19.68 -0.78
C MET A 82 2.92 -20.55 -1.72
N GLY A 83 2.87 -20.20 -3.01
CA GLY A 83 2.17 -20.98 -4.04
C GLY A 83 2.67 -22.42 -4.18
N ARG A 84 3.98 -22.64 -3.95
CA ARG A 84 4.63 -23.95 -3.94
C ARG A 84 4.52 -24.71 -2.60
N GLY A 85 3.92 -24.10 -1.57
CA GLY A 85 3.83 -24.69 -0.23
C GLY A 85 5.17 -24.73 0.53
N GLU A 86 6.14 -23.88 0.16
CA GLU A 86 7.47 -23.82 0.81
C GLU A 86 7.49 -22.95 2.07
N VAL A 87 6.39 -22.23 2.32
CA VAL A 87 6.22 -21.27 3.41
C VAL A 87 5.10 -21.76 4.33
N ALA A 88 5.27 -21.59 5.64
CA ALA A 88 4.23 -21.93 6.61
C ALA A 88 2.95 -21.09 6.36
N PRO A 89 1.75 -21.61 6.68
CA PRO A 89 0.51 -20.87 6.48
C PRO A 89 0.51 -19.52 7.20
N MET A 90 0.26 -18.45 6.45
CA MET A 90 0.07 -17.08 6.93
C MET A 90 -0.68 -16.27 5.88
N THR A 91 -1.21 -15.12 6.29
CA THR A 91 -1.78 -14.12 5.39
C THR A 91 -1.00 -12.83 5.56
N VAL A 92 -0.40 -12.31 4.49
CA VAL A 92 0.40 -11.09 4.55
C VAL A 92 -0.52 -9.87 4.71
N PRO A 93 -0.35 -9.03 5.75
CA PRO A 93 -1.06 -7.76 5.82
C PRO A 93 -0.46 -6.76 4.84
N ALA A 94 -1.27 -6.26 3.92
CA ALA A 94 -1.00 -5.04 3.18
C ALA A 94 -1.80 -3.90 3.80
N ILE A 95 -1.13 -2.78 4.08
CA ILE A 95 -1.67 -1.72 4.94
C ILE A 95 -1.65 -0.39 4.19
N ASN A 96 -2.83 0.13 3.84
CA ASN A 96 -2.95 1.45 3.24
C ASN A 96 -2.69 2.54 4.30
N ILE A 97 -1.63 3.34 4.10
CA ILE A 97 -1.22 4.34 5.10
C ILE A 97 -1.62 5.76 4.70
N ARG A 98 -2.45 6.38 5.54
CA ARG A 98 -3.01 7.73 5.37
C ARG A 98 -2.77 8.57 6.64
N GLY A 99 -2.92 9.90 6.54
CA GLY A 99 -2.87 10.80 7.70
C GLY A 99 -1.48 10.99 8.28
N ILE A 100 -1.26 10.60 9.55
CA ILE A 100 0.04 10.61 10.23
C ILE A 100 0.98 9.50 9.70
N SER A 101 1.18 9.48 8.39
CA SER A 101 1.72 8.32 7.66
C SER A 101 3.11 7.88 8.11
N TYR A 102 3.98 8.82 8.48
CA TYR A 102 5.29 8.50 9.07
C TYR A 102 5.15 7.79 10.42
N ASP A 103 4.31 8.29 11.32
CA ASP A 103 4.11 7.70 12.65
C ASP A 103 3.38 6.35 12.57
N THR A 104 2.41 6.20 11.68
CA THR A 104 1.74 4.91 11.39
C THR A 104 2.73 3.88 10.86
N ALA A 105 3.58 4.24 9.88
CA ALA A 105 4.59 3.33 9.36
C ALA A 105 5.60 2.92 10.44
N ARG A 106 6.00 3.85 11.31
CA ARG A 106 6.86 3.55 12.47
C ARG A 106 6.19 2.59 13.45
N ALA A 107 4.89 2.76 13.72
CA ALA A 107 4.12 1.86 14.58
C ALA A 107 4.07 0.42 14.02
N ILE A 108 3.89 0.27 12.69
CA ILE A 108 3.94 -1.03 12.01
C ILE A 108 5.32 -1.68 12.19
N VAL A 109 6.41 -0.93 11.99
CA VAL A 109 7.78 -1.46 12.12
C VAL A 109 8.08 -1.89 13.56
N ARG A 110 7.67 -1.11 14.57
CA ARG A 110 7.85 -1.52 15.97
C ARG A 110 7.05 -2.78 16.31
N ALA A 111 5.80 -2.89 15.83
CA ALA A 111 5.00 -4.09 15.98
C ALA A 111 5.62 -5.31 15.27
N SER A 112 6.16 -5.12 14.06
CA SER A 112 6.81 -6.20 13.30
C SER A 112 8.06 -6.72 14.01
N GLN A 113 8.90 -5.83 14.54
CA GLN A 113 10.10 -6.17 15.30
C GLN A 113 9.79 -6.97 16.58
N LYS A 114 8.76 -6.58 17.33
CA LYS A 114 8.30 -7.32 18.53
C LYS A 114 7.92 -8.78 18.23
N LEU A 115 7.45 -9.04 17.01
CA LEU A 115 7.00 -10.35 16.56
C LEU A 115 8.00 -11.08 15.65
N ASN A 116 9.17 -10.49 15.39
CA ASN A 116 10.12 -10.98 14.38
C ASN A 116 9.43 -11.26 13.02
N SER A 117 8.49 -10.37 12.64
CA SER A 117 7.75 -10.46 11.39
C SER A 117 8.48 -9.70 10.28
N GLY A 118 8.68 -10.35 9.14
CA GLY A 118 9.15 -9.72 7.91
C GLY A 118 8.08 -9.61 6.82
N ALA A 119 6.96 -10.34 6.96
CA ALA A 119 5.92 -10.42 5.95
C ALA A 119 4.83 -9.39 6.25
N PHE A 120 4.97 -8.17 5.72
CA PHE A 120 3.97 -7.11 5.72
C PHE A 120 4.26 -6.12 4.59
N VAL A 121 3.24 -5.46 4.07
CA VAL A 121 3.36 -4.56 2.92
C VAL A 121 2.82 -3.17 3.28
N PHE A 122 3.58 -2.14 2.94
CA PHE A 122 3.08 -0.77 2.93
C PHE A 122 2.42 -0.50 1.59
N GLU A 123 1.16 -0.08 1.57
CA GLU A 123 0.46 0.16 0.31
C GLU A 123 -0.23 1.52 0.27
N ILE A 124 -0.52 1.97 -0.95
CA ILE A 124 -1.38 3.10 -1.20
C ILE A 124 -2.10 2.90 -2.54
N ALA A 125 -3.41 3.13 -2.54
CA ALA A 125 -4.22 2.92 -3.73
C ALA A 125 -4.25 4.16 -4.63
N LYS A 126 -4.50 3.97 -5.94
CA LYS A 126 -4.63 5.07 -6.92
C LYS A 126 -5.58 6.18 -6.43
N SER A 127 -6.71 5.80 -5.85
CA SER A 127 -7.69 6.75 -5.31
C SER A 127 -7.16 7.52 -4.10
N GLU A 128 -6.38 6.86 -3.26
CA GLU A 128 -5.81 7.42 -2.02
C GLU A 128 -4.72 8.42 -2.30
N ILE A 129 -3.86 8.14 -3.28
CA ILE A 129 -2.88 9.11 -3.78
C ILE A 129 -3.56 10.44 -4.10
N ALA A 130 -4.73 10.40 -4.75
CA ALA A 130 -5.44 11.59 -5.17
C ALA A 130 -6.01 12.41 -4.00
N TYR A 131 -6.64 11.76 -3.00
CA TYR A 131 -7.29 12.51 -1.90
C TYR A 131 -6.37 12.78 -0.70
N THR A 132 -5.24 12.07 -0.56
CA THR A 132 -4.24 12.32 0.49
C THR A 132 -3.08 13.20 0.00
N PHE A 133 -2.95 13.38 -1.31
CA PHE A 133 -1.81 14.04 -1.97
C PHE A 133 -0.46 13.33 -1.75
N GLN A 134 -0.48 12.05 -1.38
CA GLN A 134 0.72 11.23 -1.19
C GLN A 134 1.15 10.58 -2.51
N ARG A 135 1.87 11.32 -3.37
CA ARG A 135 2.41 10.80 -4.64
C ARG A 135 3.47 9.71 -4.40
N PRO A 136 3.69 8.78 -5.36
CA PRO A 136 4.58 7.62 -5.18
C PRO A 136 5.97 7.96 -4.62
N ALA A 137 6.68 8.94 -5.20
CA ALA A 137 8.03 9.31 -4.74
C ALA A 137 8.06 9.73 -3.27
N GLU A 138 7.06 10.51 -2.86
CA GLU A 138 6.89 10.93 -1.48
C GLU A 138 6.53 9.75 -0.57
N TYR A 139 5.53 8.95 -0.95
CA TYR A 139 5.08 7.81 -0.14
C TYR A 139 6.24 6.84 0.12
N ALA A 140 7.00 6.48 -0.92
CA ALA A 140 8.11 5.54 -0.79
C ALA A 140 9.17 6.01 0.21
N VAL A 141 9.54 7.30 0.18
CA VAL A 141 10.55 7.80 1.12
C VAL A 141 10.03 7.93 2.54
N VAL A 142 8.72 8.17 2.75
CA VAL A 142 8.13 8.20 4.09
C VAL A 142 8.19 6.79 4.70
N MET A 143 7.87 5.75 3.93
CA MET A 143 7.95 4.35 4.38
C MET A 143 9.39 3.96 4.71
N LEU A 144 10.34 4.29 3.81
CA LEU A 144 11.76 4.04 4.05
C LEU A 144 12.29 4.79 5.27
N ALA A 145 11.94 6.07 5.40
CA ALA A 145 12.35 6.86 6.55
C ALA A 145 11.83 6.27 7.86
N ALA A 146 10.58 5.80 7.90
CA ALA A 146 10.01 5.15 9.07
C ALA A 146 10.77 3.86 9.44
N CYS A 147 11.10 3.05 8.44
CA CYS A 147 11.91 1.84 8.63
C CYS A 147 13.31 2.16 9.17
N ILE A 148 14.01 3.13 8.57
CA ILE A 148 15.34 3.55 9.02
C ILE A 148 15.27 4.12 10.44
N ARG A 149 14.27 4.94 10.73
CA ARG A 149 14.04 5.57 12.04
C ARG A 149 13.89 4.55 13.17
N GLU A 150 13.27 3.42 12.89
CA GLU A 150 13.06 2.31 13.85
C GLU A 150 14.16 1.23 13.74
N GLY A 151 15.18 1.45 12.91
CA GLY A 151 16.33 0.54 12.78
C GLY A 151 16.05 -0.76 12.03
N HIS A 152 15.02 -0.80 11.18
CA HIS A 152 14.76 -1.93 10.30
C HIS A 152 15.88 -2.14 9.29
N THR A 153 16.22 -3.41 9.04
CA THR A 153 17.18 -3.83 8.02
C THR A 153 16.56 -4.99 7.23
N GLY A 154 16.70 -4.94 5.91
CA GLY A 154 16.12 -5.93 5.00
C GLY A 154 15.14 -5.29 4.02
N PRO A 155 14.23 -6.10 3.46
CA PRO A 155 13.30 -5.63 2.44
C PRO A 155 12.26 -4.68 3.04
N VAL A 156 11.84 -3.72 2.23
CA VAL A 156 10.67 -2.86 2.46
C VAL A 156 9.74 -3.04 1.28
N PHE A 157 8.59 -3.68 1.50
CA PHE A 157 7.61 -3.92 0.45
C PHE A 157 6.68 -2.72 0.34
N ILE A 158 6.77 -2.02 -0.78
CA ILE A 158 5.94 -0.86 -1.11
C ILE A 158 5.05 -1.26 -2.29
N GLN A 159 3.74 -1.12 -2.11
CA GLN A 159 2.73 -1.61 -3.03
C GLN A 159 1.83 -0.48 -3.56
N GLY A 160 1.58 -0.54 -4.86
CA GLY A 160 0.54 0.23 -5.52
C GLY A 160 -0.74 -0.60 -5.52
N ASP A 161 -1.69 -0.23 -4.67
CA ASP A 161 -2.98 -0.91 -4.55
C ASP A 161 -3.98 -0.37 -5.61
N HIS A 162 -4.88 -1.22 -6.09
CA HIS A 162 -5.93 -0.91 -7.07
C HIS A 162 -5.46 0.09 -8.13
N TYR A 163 -4.51 -0.31 -8.98
CA TYR A 163 -4.15 0.47 -10.17
C TYR A 163 -5.27 0.32 -11.21
N GLN A 164 -6.41 0.91 -10.84
CA GLN A 164 -7.72 0.62 -11.38
C GLN A 164 -8.00 1.43 -12.63
N VAL A 165 -8.51 0.75 -13.65
CA VAL A 165 -9.10 1.40 -14.83
C VAL A 165 -10.53 1.79 -14.50
N ASN A 166 -10.90 3.05 -14.70
CA ASN A 166 -12.26 3.50 -14.41
C ASN A 166 -13.21 3.14 -15.56
N ALA A 167 -14.22 2.32 -15.31
CA ALA A 167 -15.17 1.86 -16.33
C ALA A 167 -15.89 2.99 -17.08
N LYS A 168 -16.30 4.05 -16.38
CA LYS A 168 -16.99 5.21 -17.02
C LYS A 168 -16.06 5.96 -17.96
N LYS A 169 -14.80 6.17 -17.56
CA LYS A 169 -13.79 6.79 -18.43
C LYS A 169 -13.47 5.87 -19.61
N TYR A 170 -13.29 4.58 -19.36
CA TYR A 170 -12.99 3.59 -20.39
C TYR A 170 -14.11 3.51 -21.45
N ALA A 171 -15.38 3.54 -21.04
CA ALA A 171 -16.50 3.56 -21.97
C ALA A 171 -16.52 4.79 -22.90
N LYS A 172 -15.95 5.91 -22.45
CA LYS A 172 -15.84 7.16 -23.23
C LYS A 172 -14.58 7.16 -24.11
N ASP A 173 -13.44 6.78 -23.53
CA ASP A 173 -12.12 6.77 -24.16
C ASP A 173 -11.26 5.68 -23.51
N PRO A 174 -11.20 4.47 -24.12
CA PRO A 174 -10.44 3.35 -23.60
C PRO A 174 -8.95 3.66 -23.40
N GLU A 175 -8.34 4.35 -24.37
CA GLU A 175 -6.90 4.58 -24.39
C GLU A 175 -6.50 5.60 -23.33
N ALA A 176 -7.27 6.68 -23.18
CA ALA A 176 -7.03 7.64 -22.10
C ALA A 176 -7.19 7.01 -20.70
N ALA A 177 -8.19 6.13 -20.52
CA ALA A 177 -8.40 5.45 -19.23
C ALA A 177 -7.27 4.48 -18.88
N LEU A 178 -6.72 3.77 -19.87
CA LEU A 178 -5.54 2.91 -19.70
C LEU A 178 -4.28 3.74 -19.46
N GLU A 179 -4.10 4.83 -20.19
CA GLU A 179 -2.91 5.68 -20.07
C GLU A 179 -2.80 6.33 -18.68
N GLU A 180 -3.92 6.65 -18.01
CA GLU A 180 -3.90 7.06 -16.60
C GLU A 180 -3.22 6.02 -15.69
N VAL A 181 -3.45 4.73 -15.94
CA VAL A 181 -2.83 3.64 -15.19
C VAL A 181 -1.38 3.43 -15.62
N ARG A 182 -1.10 3.44 -16.94
CA ARG A 182 0.28 3.33 -17.47
C ARG A 182 1.17 4.44 -16.93
N ALA A 183 0.68 5.68 -16.87
CA ALA A 183 1.40 6.82 -16.32
C ALA A 183 1.74 6.63 -14.84
N LEU A 184 0.79 6.13 -14.04
CA LEU A 184 1.03 5.85 -12.63
C LEU A 184 2.06 4.72 -12.44
N ILE A 185 2.01 3.65 -13.24
CA ILE A 185 3.04 2.60 -13.21
C ILE A 185 4.43 3.18 -13.52
N ARG A 186 4.53 4.02 -14.56
CA ARG A 186 5.79 4.69 -14.94
C ARG A 186 6.32 5.63 -13.87
N GLU A 187 5.46 6.20 -13.04
CA GLU A 187 5.86 7.02 -11.90
C GLU A 187 6.31 6.17 -10.70
N SER A 188 5.60 5.07 -10.42
CA SER A 188 5.77 4.28 -9.19
C SER A 188 6.96 3.32 -9.21
N VAL A 189 7.18 2.61 -10.32
CA VAL A 189 8.24 1.59 -10.40
C VAL A 189 9.65 2.21 -10.18
N PRO A 190 10.03 3.35 -10.81
CA PRO A 190 11.34 3.95 -10.60
C PRO A 190 11.64 4.39 -9.15
N VAL A 191 10.59 4.64 -8.36
CA VAL A 191 10.71 5.15 -6.99
C VAL A 191 10.57 4.05 -5.91
N GLY A 192 10.44 2.79 -6.32
CA GLY A 192 10.53 1.64 -5.40
C GLY A 192 9.24 0.87 -5.16
N PHE A 193 8.16 1.15 -5.91
CA PHE A 193 6.96 0.33 -5.88
C PHE A 193 7.19 -0.96 -6.67
N TYR A 194 7.78 -1.95 -6.01
CA TYR A 194 8.08 -3.25 -6.61
C TYR A 194 6.99 -4.29 -6.37
N ASN A 195 5.78 -3.82 -6.04
CA ASN A 195 4.56 -4.60 -5.89
C ASN A 195 3.43 -3.74 -6.49
N ILE A 196 2.74 -4.21 -7.52
CA ILE A 196 1.73 -3.45 -8.26
C ILE A 196 0.50 -4.34 -8.44
N ASP A 197 -0.62 -3.95 -7.84
CA ASP A 197 -1.89 -4.65 -8.00
C ASP A 197 -2.69 -3.97 -9.11
N ILE A 198 -2.82 -4.69 -10.23
CA ILE A 198 -3.50 -4.22 -11.43
C ILE A 198 -4.97 -4.60 -11.32
N ASP A 199 -5.83 -3.59 -11.40
CA ASP A 199 -7.27 -3.76 -11.33
C ASP A 199 -7.95 -3.33 -12.63
N THR A 200 -8.24 -4.30 -13.47
CA THR A 200 -9.03 -4.13 -14.69
C THR A 200 -10.39 -4.82 -14.57
N SER A 201 -10.77 -5.20 -13.35
CA SER A 201 -11.97 -6.00 -13.06
C SER A 201 -13.26 -5.21 -13.29
N THR A 202 -13.19 -3.87 -13.20
CA THR A 202 -14.28 -2.96 -13.59
C THR A 202 -14.69 -3.08 -15.07
N LEU A 203 -13.85 -3.68 -15.91
CA LEU A 203 -14.07 -3.80 -17.36
C LEU A 203 -14.77 -5.09 -17.77
N VAL A 204 -15.10 -5.97 -16.80
CA VAL A 204 -15.88 -7.19 -17.04
C VAL A 204 -17.22 -6.83 -17.67
N ASP A 205 -17.58 -7.56 -18.73
CA ASP A 205 -18.80 -7.32 -19.50
C ASP A 205 -19.76 -8.50 -19.36
N LEU A 206 -20.65 -8.44 -18.36
CA LEU A 206 -21.62 -9.49 -18.04
C LEU A 206 -22.66 -9.74 -19.15
N SER A 207 -22.75 -8.87 -20.17
CA SER A 207 -23.66 -9.09 -21.31
C SER A 207 -23.17 -10.18 -22.27
N ARG A 208 -21.91 -10.62 -22.14
CA ARG A 208 -21.31 -11.65 -22.99
C ARG A 208 -21.78 -13.06 -22.58
N PRO A 209 -21.92 -13.99 -23.53
CA PRO A 209 -22.62 -15.26 -23.29
C PRO A 209 -21.80 -16.31 -22.52
N THR A 210 -20.49 -16.14 -22.37
CA THR A 210 -19.63 -17.08 -21.62
C THR A 210 -18.72 -16.32 -20.66
N VAL A 211 -18.39 -16.92 -19.50
CA VAL A 211 -17.52 -16.31 -18.49
C VAL A 211 -16.16 -15.89 -19.08
N LYS A 212 -15.57 -16.70 -19.98
CA LYS A 212 -14.32 -16.34 -20.69
C LYS A 212 -14.47 -15.08 -21.56
N GLN A 213 -15.63 -14.86 -22.18
CA GLN A 213 -15.88 -13.64 -22.96
C GLN A 213 -16.23 -12.44 -22.07
N GLN A 214 -16.86 -12.67 -20.91
CA GLN A 214 -17.13 -11.62 -19.92
C GLN A 214 -15.83 -11.06 -19.34
N GLN A 215 -14.86 -11.93 -19.04
CA GLN A 215 -13.54 -11.58 -18.51
C GLN A 215 -12.55 -11.03 -19.56
N GLU A 216 -12.90 -11.04 -20.85
CA GLU A 216 -11.96 -10.77 -21.95
C GLU A 216 -11.24 -9.43 -21.85
N ARG A 217 -11.95 -8.37 -21.47
CA ARG A 217 -11.33 -7.05 -21.26
C ARG A 217 -10.47 -7.01 -20.00
N ASN A 218 -10.88 -7.71 -18.95
CA ASN A 218 -10.13 -7.78 -17.70
C ASN A 218 -8.76 -8.43 -17.93
N TYR A 219 -8.70 -9.68 -18.36
CA TYR A 219 -7.41 -10.37 -18.49
C TYR A 219 -6.51 -9.79 -19.58
N ARG A 220 -7.08 -9.25 -20.68
CA ARG A 220 -6.30 -8.64 -21.76
C ARG A 220 -5.56 -7.39 -21.29
N HIS A 221 -6.26 -6.48 -20.62
CA HIS A 221 -5.66 -5.23 -20.15
C HIS A 221 -4.73 -5.48 -18.96
N ALA A 222 -5.04 -6.45 -18.10
CA ALA A 222 -4.10 -6.91 -17.08
C ALA A 222 -2.78 -7.43 -17.68
N ALA A 223 -2.84 -8.22 -18.77
CA ALA A 223 -1.65 -8.72 -19.45
C ALA A 223 -0.84 -7.60 -20.12
N GLU A 224 -1.50 -6.62 -20.75
CA GLU A 224 -0.85 -5.44 -21.33
C GLU A 224 -0.11 -4.61 -20.27
N LEU A 225 -0.78 -4.32 -19.15
CA LEU A 225 -0.20 -3.57 -18.05
C LEU A 225 0.91 -4.35 -17.35
N THR A 226 0.80 -5.69 -17.26
CA THR A 226 1.91 -6.56 -16.81
C THR A 226 3.13 -6.40 -17.71
N ALA A 227 2.95 -6.42 -19.03
CA ALA A 227 4.07 -6.25 -19.97
C ALA A 227 4.76 -4.88 -19.81
N LEU A 228 4.00 -3.82 -19.53
CA LEU A 228 4.57 -2.51 -19.17
C LEU A 228 5.37 -2.58 -17.88
N VAL A 229 4.84 -3.20 -16.82
CA VAL A 229 5.56 -3.38 -15.54
C VAL A 229 6.89 -4.08 -15.79
N ARG A 230 6.87 -5.20 -16.54
CA ARG A 230 8.08 -5.97 -16.91
C ARG A 230 9.11 -5.13 -17.68
N GLY A 231 8.66 -4.21 -18.53
CA GLY A 231 9.53 -3.29 -19.27
C GLY A 231 10.18 -2.18 -18.40
N LEU A 232 9.67 -1.94 -17.19
CA LEU A 232 10.13 -0.89 -16.28
C LEU A 232 10.95 -1.43 -15.10
N GLU A 233 11.01 -2.75 -14.93
CA GLU A 233 11.68 -3.34 -13.77
C GLU A 233 13.17 -3.00 -13.73
N PRO A 234 13.70 -2.60 -12.58
CA PRO A 234 15.13 -2.48 -12.42
C PRO A 234 15.82 -3.83 -12.60
N ALA A 235 17.06 -3.81 -13.12
CA ALA A 235 17.84 -5.03 -13.30
C ALA A 235 17.96 -5.83 -11.99
N GLY A 236 17.54 -7.10 -12.04
CA GLY A 236 17.59 -8.02 -10.91
C GLY A 236 16.36 -7.99 -9.99
N VAL A 237 15.38 -7.13 -10.23
CA VAL A 237 14.10 -7.07 -9.52
C VAL A 237 13.01 -7.64 -10.44
N THR A 238 12.26 -8.63 -9.94
CA THR A 238 10.98 -9.03 -10.55
C THR A 238 9.87 -8.39 -9.73
N VAL A 239 9.16 -7.42 -10.27
CA VAL A 239 8.04 -6.72 -9.61
C VAL A 239 6.89 -7.70 -9.38
N SER A 240 6.35 -7.71 -8.18
CA SER A 240 5.18 -8.52 -7.83
C SER A 240 3.96 -7.89 -8.50
N VAL A 241 3.17 -8.68 -9.21
CA VAL A 241 1.95 -8.20 -9.87
C VAL A 241 0.76 -8.93 -9.29
N GLY A 242 -0.23 -8.19 -8.77
CA GLY A 242 -1.54 -8.71 -8.43
C GLY A 242 -2.52 -8.52 -9.60
N GLY A 243 -3.43 -9.48 -9.77
CA GLY A 243 -4.62 -9.32 -10.63
C GLY A 243 -5.90 -9.24 -9.79
N GLU A 244 -7.03 -8.91 -10.41
CA GLU A 244 -8.31 -8.78 -9.70
C GLU A 244 -9.51 -9.28 -10.51
N ILE A 245 -10.47 -9.90 -9.82
CA ILE A 245 -11.79 -10.28 -10.33
C ILE A 245 -12.88 -9.87 -9.33
N GLY A 246 -14.13 -9.76 -9.80
CA GLY A 246 -15.30 -9.66 -8.91
C GLY A 246 -15.81 -8.26 -8.56
N GLU A 247 -15.22 -7.19 -9.10
CA GLU A 247 -15.70 -5.81 -8.87
C GLU A 247 -17.08 -5.55 -9.49
N VAL A 248 -17.40 -6.19 -10.63
CA VAL A 248 -18.67 -6.04 -11.33
C VAL A 248 -19.62 -7.18 -10.98
N GLY A 249 -20.80 -6.85 -10.45
CA GLY A 249 -21.90 -7.80 -10.21
C GLY A 249 -22.36 -7.91 -8.77
N GLU A 250 -21.66 -7.28 -7.80
CA GLU A 250 -21.96 -7.37 -6.35
C GLU A 250 -22.04 -8.80 -5.78
N GLN A 251 -21.72 -9.81 -6.59
CA GLN A 251 -21.72 -11.22 -6.21
C GLN A 251 -20.32 -11.67 -5.83
N ASN A 252 -20.26 -12.75 -5.06
CA ASN A 252 -19.01 -13.43 -4.74
C ASN A 252 -18.34 -13.94 -6.02
N SER A 253 -17.03 -13.80 -6.08
CA SER A 253 -16.23 -14.38 -7.15
C SER A 253 -16.32 -15.90 -7.12
N THR A 254 -16.26 -16.50 -8.31
CA THR A 254 -16.34 -17.94 -8.49
C THR A 254 -15.02 -18.52 -9.00
N VAL A 255 -14.84 -19.83 -8.81
CA VAL A 255 -13.71 -20.57 -9.40
C VAL A 255 -13.73 -20.48 -10.93
N GLU A 256 -14.92 -20.53 -11.55
CA GLU A 256 -15.07 -20.45 -13.01
C GLU A 256 -14.57 -19.09 -13.56
N GLU A 257 -14.92 -17.99 -12.90
CA GLU A 257 -14.44 -16.65 -13.26
C GLU A 257 -12.92 -16.53 -13.11
N TYR A 258 -12.37 -17.05 -12.02
CA TYR A 258 -10.93 -17.05 -11.80
C TYR A 258 -10.20 -17.85 -12.86
N GLU A 259 -10.65 -19.07 -13.17
CA GLU A 259 -10.02 -19.90 -14.19
C GLU A 259 -10.10 -19.26 -15.57
N ALA A 260 -11.25 -18.67 -15.92
CA ALA A 260 -11.43 -17.96 -17.18
C ALA A 260 -10.50 -16.76 -17.31
N TYR A 261 -10.36 -15.97 -16.23
CA TYR A 261 -9.44 -14.85 -16.14
C TYR A 261 -7.98 -15.32 -16.30
N GLN A 262 -7.54 -16.27 -15.47
CA GLN A 262 -6.14 -16.69 -15.42
C GLN A 262 -5.69 -17.39 -16.70
N GLN A 263 -6.57 -18.20 -17.33
CA GLN A 263 -6.27 -18.85 -18.60
C GLN A 263 -6.13 -17.81 -19.72
N GLY A 264 -7.09 -16.89 -19.86
CA GLY A 264 -7.02 -15.82 -20.86
C GLY A 264 -5.81 -14.91 -20.66
N TYR A 265 -5.47 -14.61 -19.40
CA TYR A 265 -4.27 -13.85 -19.04
C TYR A 265 -2.98 -14.56 -19.50
N ASN A 266 -2.84 -15.85 -19.16
CA ASN A 266 -1.67 -16.65 -19.52
C ASN A 266 -1.53 -16.87 -21.04
N GLU A 267 -2.65 -16.97 -21.78
CA GLU A 267 -2.66 -17.08 -23.24
C GLU A 267 -2.05 -15.84 -23.93
N LEU A 268 -2.17 -14.66 -23.30
CA LEU A 268 -1.70 -13.38 -23.85
C LEU A 268 -0.29 -12.99 -23.40
N LEU A 269 0.21 -13.57 -22.30
CA LEU A 269 1.58 -13.31 -21.86
C LEU A 269 2.61 -13.99 -22.78
N PRO A 270 3.71 -13.30 -23.12
CA PRO A 270 4.84 -13.93 -23.79
C PRO A 270 5.36 -15.14 -23.01
N LYS A 271 5.73 -16.21 -23.72
CA LYS A 271 6.26 -17.43 -23.10
C LYS A 271 7.47 -17.11 -22.21
N GLY A 272 7.42 -17.57 -20.95
CA GLY A 272 8.48 -17.37 -19.97
C GLY A 272 8.46 -16.00 -19.27
N MET A 273 7.53 -15.10 -19.61
CA MET A 273 7.31 -13.88 -18.84
C MET A 273 6.65 -14.22 -17.50
N ALA A 274 7.18 -13.69 -16.40
CA ALA A 274 6.55 -13.84 -15.10
C ALA A 274 5.17 -13.16 -15.09
N GLY A 275 4.13 -13.88 -14.69
CA GLY A 275 2.75 -13.37 -14.58
C GLY A 275 2.45 -12.78 -13.20
N ILE A 276 1.16 -12.77 -12.85
CA ILE A 276 0.71 -12.38 -11.51
C ILE A 276 1.19 -13.39 -10.45
N SER A 277 1.35 -12.92 -9.21
CA SER A 277 1.72 -13.76 -8.06
C SER A 277 0.57 -13.98 -7.08
N LYS A 278 -0.52 -13.23 -7.19
CA LYS A 278 -1.71 -13.27 -6.33
C LYS A 278 -2.93 -12.69 -7.06
N VAL A 279 -4.13 -12.97 -6.57
CA VAL A 279 -5.38 -12.47 -7.19
C VAL A 279 -6.39 -11.97 -6.15
N SER A 280 -6.89 -10.76 -6.32
CA SER A 280 -7.97 -10.19 -5.50
C SER A 280 -9.33 -10.71 -5.95
N VAL A 281 -10.21 -10.96 -4.98
CA VAL A 281 -11.55 -11.54 -5.20
C VAL A 281 -12.60 -10.81 -4.38
N GLN A 282 -13.85 -10.85 -4.84
CA GLN A 282 -15.01 -10.34 -4.11
C GLN A 282 -15.63 -11.45 -3.25
N THR A 283 -15.86 -11.17 -1.97
CA THR A 283 -16.36 -12.12 -0.96
C THR A 283 -17.60 -11.60 -0.22
N GLY A 284 -18.31 -10.66 -0.82
CA GLY A 284 -19.49 -10.00 -0.24
C GLY A 284 -19.16 -8.79 0.62
N THR A 285 -17.93 -8.29 0.54
CA THR A 285 -17.44 -7.16 1.34
C THR A 285 -17.47 -5.85 0.55
N SER A 286 -17.66 -4.73 1.26
CA SER A 286 -17.52 -3.39 0.71
C SER A 286 -16.32 -2.66 1.34
N HIS A 287 -15.55 -1.94 0.54
CA HIS A 287 -14.40 -1.18 1.05
C HIS A 287 -14.84 -0.15 2.10
N GLY A 288 -14.26 -0.26 3.29
CA GLY A 288 -14.49 0.66 4.40
C GLY A 288 -15.77 0.42 5.19
N GLY A 289 -16.48 -0.68 4.94
CA GLY A 289 -17.69 -1.05 5.67
C GLY A 289 -18.88 -0.12 5.41
N THR A 290 -20.04 -0.53 5.92
CA THR A 290 -21.30 0.21 5.73
C THR A 290 -21.67 0.95 7.01
N PRO A 291 -21.69 2.29 7.05
CA PRO A 291 -22.02 3.00 8.27
C PRO A 291 -23.53 2.95 8.56
N ASN A 292 -23.88 2.59 9.79
CA ASN A 292 -25.21 2.69 10.38
C ASN A 292 -25.60 4.17 10.57
N ALA A 293 -26.86 4.43 10.91
CA ALA A 293 -27.38 5.79 11.06
C ALA A 293 -26.64 6.62 12.12
N ASP A 294 -26.11 5.95 13.14
CA ASP A 294 -25.32 6.51 14.24
C ASP A 294 -23.82 6.69 13.91
N GLY A 295 -23.38 6.27 12.72
CA GLY A 295 -21.97 6.31 12.29
C GLY A 295 -21.13 5.09 12.68
N SER A 296 -21.67 4.13 13.44
CA SER A 296 -21.02 2.83 13.66
C SER A 296 -20.96 2.01 12.36
N VAL A 297 -20.12 0.98 12.29
CA VAL A 297 -20.00 0.13 11.08
C VAL A 297 -20.86 -1.11 11.23
N ALA A 298 -21.67 -1.42 10.20
CA ALA A 298 -22.47 -2.63 10.14
C ALA A 298 -21.58 -3.88 10.03
N GLU A 299 -22.03 -4.96 10.66
CA GLU A 299 -21.41 -6.27 10.54
C GLU A 299 -21.57 -6.79 9.10
N VAL A 300 -20.47 -7.28 8.51
CA VAL A 300 -20.45 -7.83 7.15
C VAL A 300 -20.12 -9.31 7.22
N ALA A 301 -20.96 -10.13 6.59
CA ALA A 301 -20.69 -11.55 6.44
C ALA A 301 -19.69 -11.76 5.28
N LEU A 302 -18.44 -12.08 5.63
CA LEU A 302 -17.41 -12.45 4.66
C LEU A 302 -17.53 -13.93 4.30
N ASP A 303 -17.60 -14.24 3.01
CA ASP A 303 -17.59 -15.63 2.53
C ASP A 303 -16.16 -16.17 2.40
N PHE A 304 -15.68 -16.79 3.47
CA PHE A 304 -14.34 -17.37 3.50
C PHE A 304 -14.18 -18.59 2.57
N ALA A 305 -15.28 -19.22 2.12
CA ALA A 305 -15.19 -20.36 1.20
C ALA A 305 -14.64 -19.91 -0.16
N VAL A 306 -15.02 -18.71 -0.62
CA VAL A 306 -14.46 -18.10 -1.85
C VAL A 306 -12.94 -18.02 -1.79
N LEU A 307 -12.39 -17.54 -0.66
CA LEU A 307 -10.95 -17.43 -0.47
C LEU A 307 -10.26 -18.79 -0.56
N LYS A 308 -10.83 -19.79 0.11
CA LYS A 308 -10.29 -21.15 0.15
C LYS A 308 -10.33 -21.82 -1.21
N ASP A 309 -11.49 -21.80 -1.87
CA ASP A 309 -11.73 -22.54 -3.10
C ASP A 309 -10.92 -21.97 -4.27
N ILE A 310 -10.86 -20.63 -4.39
CA ILE A 310 -10.04 -19.99 -5.42
C ILE A 310 -8.54 -20.13 -5.10
N SER A 311 -8.13 -20.04 -3.83
CA SER A 311 -6.72 -20.25 -3.46
C SER A 311 -6.25 -21.67 -3.78
N ALA A 312 -7.09 -22.68 -3.58
CA ALA A 312 -6.76 -24.06 -3.95
C ALA A 312 -6.46 -24.20 -5.45
N VAL A 313 -7.27 -23.57 -6.31
CA VAL A 313 -7.05 -23.57 -7.77
C VAL A 313 -5.84 -22.72 -8.14
N ALA A 314 -5.68 -21.55 -7.52
CA ALA A 314 -4.56 -20.64 -7.77
C ALA A 314 -3.21 -21.29 -7.51
N ARG A 315 -3.08 -21.99 -6.37
CA ARG A 315 -1.87 -22.74 -6.00
C ARG A 315 -1.71 -24.00 -6.86
N GLY A 316 -2.75 -24.84 -6.92
CA GLY A 316 -2.66 -26.17 -7.52
C GLY A 316 -2.53 -26.17 -9.04
N LYS A 317 -3.23 -25.28 -9.74
CA LYS A 317 -3.27 -25.24 -11.21
C LYS A 317 -2.33 -24.20 -11.81
N PHE A 318 -2.14 -23.07 -11.13
CA PHE A 318 -1.41 -21.93 -11.68
C PHE A 318 -0.12 -21.58 -10.92
N GLY A 319 0.13 -22.18 -9.75
CA GLY A 319 1.36 -22.00 -8.98
C GLY A 319 1.54 -20.61 -8.36
N ILE A 320 0.49 -19.78 -8.31
CA ILE A 320 0.52 -18.46 -7.66
C ILE A 320 0.13 -18.59 -6.18
N SER A 321 0.34 -17.55 -5.36
CA SER A 321 0.20 -17.66 -3.90
C SER A 321 -1.23 -17.99 -3.45
N GLY A 322 -2.25 -17.43 -4.09
CA GLY A 322 -3.65 -17.55 -3.69
C GLY A 322 -4.41 -16.22 -3.74
N THR A 323 -5.52 -16.17 -3.03
CA THR A 323 -6.42 -15.01 -3.03
C THR A 323 -5.95 -13.89 -2.13
N VAL A 324 -6.40 -12.68 -2.46
CA VAL A 324 -6.24 -11.46 -1.69
C VAL A 324 -7.62 -10.96 -1.28
N GLN A 325 -7.78 -10.60 0.00
CA GLN A 325 -9.00 -10.01 0.51
C GLN A 325 -8.87 -8.49 0.61
N HIS A 326 -9.81 -7.76 0.02
CA HIS A 326 -9.95 -6.32 0.23
C HIS A 326 -10.95 -5.98 1.34
N GLY A 327 -10.87 -4.79 1.92
CA GLY A 327 -11.92 -4.25 2.80
C GLY A 327 -12.06 -4.91 4.17
N ALA A 328 -11.05 -5.61 4.69
CA ALA A 328 -11.15 -6.38 5.92
C ALA A 328 -10.97 -5.57 7.23
N SER A 329 -10.43 -4.34 7.16
CA SER A 329 -10.03 -3.58 8.37
C SER A 329 -11.15 -3.17 9.34
N THR A 330 -12.42 -3.33 8.95
CA THR A 330 -13.59 -3.04 9.80
C THR A 330 -14.29 -4.30 10.30
N LEU A 331 -13.74 -5.49 10.01
CA LEU A 331 -14.25 -6.75 10.55
C LEU A 331 -13.95 -6.85 12.06
N PRO A 332 -14.74 -7.65 12.80
CA PRO A 332 -14.40 -8.02 14.17
C PRO A 332 -12.98 -8.60 14.28
N ASP A 333 -12.29 -8.23 15.36
CA ASP A 333 -10.89 -8.59 15.60
C ASP A 333 -10.64 -10.10 15.66
N ASP A 334 -11.62 -10.85 16.16
CA ASP A 334 -11.58 -12.29 16.26
C ASP A 334 -11.74 -13.00 14.91
N CYS A 335 -12.06 -12.30 13.82
CA CYS A 335 -12.22 -12.91 12.49
C CYS A 335 -10.91 -13.04 11.72
N PHE A 336 -9.84 -12.33 12.10
CA PHE A 336 -8.62 -12.24 11.29
C PHE A 336 -7.85 -13.56 11.14
N HIS A 337 -7.88 -14.45 12.14
CA HIS A 337 -7.27 -15.78 12.02
C HIS A 337 -7.93 -16.65 10.95
N ARG A 338 -9.18 -16.35 10.58
CA ARG A 338 -9.90 -17.09 9.56
C ARG A 338 -9.33 -16.88 8.16
N PHE A 339 -8.61 -15.78 7.89
CA PHE A 339 -7.90 -15.59 6.62
C PHE A 339 -6.83 -16.66 6.42
N VAL A 340 -6.04 -16.92 7.46
CA VAL A 340 -5.01 -17.97 7.46
C VAL A 340 -5.66 -19.35 7.32
N ALA A 341 -6.74 -19.61 8.05
CA ALA A 341 -7.46 -20.88 8.02
C ALA A 341 -8.14 -21.18 6.66
N ASN A 342 -8.30 -20.17 5.80
CA ASN A 342 -8.90 -20.27 4.47
C ASN A 342 -7.90 -19.88 3.37
N ASP A 343 -6.61 -20.02 3.65
CA ASP A 343 -5.53 -19.93 2.66
C ASP A 343 -5.42 -18.59 1.90
N ALA A 344 -5.98 -17.52 2.43
CA ALA A 344 -5.78 -16.19 1.88
C ALA A 344 -4.30 -15.80 1.96
N SER A 345 -3.73 -15.37 0.83
CA SER A 345 -2.31 -15.00 0.74
C SER A 345 -2.03 -13.65 1.34
N GLU A 346 -2.93 -12.69 1.12
CA GLU A 346 -2.78 -11.31 1.53
C GLU A 346 -4.15 -10.74 1.93
N VAL A 347 -4.15 -9.74 2.82
CA VAL A 347 -5.34 -8.99 3.21
C VAL A 347 -5.01 -7.50 3.25
N HIS A 348 -5.84 -6.67 2.61
CA HIS A 348 -5.69 -5.22 2.55
C HIS A 348 -6.44 -4.53 3.68
N LEU A 349 -5.77 -3.61 4.36
CA LEU A 349 -6.24 -3.01 5.60
C LEU A 349 -6.02 -1.49 5.60
N ALA A 350 -7.11 -0.73 5.76
CA ALA A 350 -7.06 0.72 5.61
C ALA A 350 -7.95 1.48 6.61
N THR A 351 -9.26 1.41 6.38
CA THR A 351 -10.26 2.27 7.02
C THR A 351 -10.26 2.14 8.54
N GLY A 352 -10.00 0.95 9.10
CA GLY A 352 -9.89 0.74 10.54
C GLY A 352 -8.83 1.65 11.19
N PHE A 353 -7.65 1.79 10.58
CA PHE A 353 -6.55 2.61 11.13
C PHE A 353 -6.81 4.11 10.97
N GLN A 354 -7.39 4.51 9.84
CA GLN A 354 -7.94 5.86 9.69
C GLN A 354 -8.99 6.15 10.78
N ASN A 355 -9.81 5.15 11.11
CA ASN A 355 -10.83 5.30 12.12
C ASN A 355 -10.21 5.58 13.49
N MET A 356 -9.25 4.75 13.88
CA MET A 356 -8.45 4.96 15.08
C MET A 356 -7.80 6.36 15.16
N ILE A 357 -7.29 6.90 14.05
CA ILE A 357 -6.67 8.23 14.06
C ILE A 357 -7.69 9.34 14.38
N TYR A 358 -8.85 9.41 13.71
CA TYR A 358 -9.81 10.47 14.08
C TYR A 358 -10.58 10.21 15.38
N ASP A 359 -10.72 8.95 15.76
CA ASP A 359 -11.52 8.57 16.93
C ASP A 359 -10.66 8.56 18.21
N SER A 360 -9.34 8.73 18.08
CA SER A 360 -8.42 8.82 19.21
C SER A 360 -8.76 10.04 20.08
N ARG A 361 -8.89 9.81 21.39
CA ARG A 361 -9.05 10.87 22.39
C ARG A 361 -7.87 11.87 22.42
N HIS A 362 -6.75 11.51 21.81
CA HIS A 362 -5.54 12.32 21.74
C HIS A 362 -5.56 13.29 20.55
N LEU A 363 -6.43 13.08 19.55
CA LEU A 363 -6.56 14.00 18.44
C LEU A 363 -7.19 15.32 18.91
N PRO A 364 -6.58 16.49 18.62
CA PRO A 364 -7.16 17.77 19.01
C PRO A 364 -8.53 18.00 18.37
N GLN A 365 -9.53 18.31 19.19
CA GLN A 365 -10.91 18.47 18.75
C GLN A 365 -11.09 19.66 17.78
N ASP A 366 -10.28 20.70 17.90
CA ASP A 366 -10.25 21.84 16.98
C ASP A 366 -9.84 21.40 15.57
N LEU A 367 -8.78 20.58 15.45
CA LEU A 367 -8.38 20.01 14.15
C LEU A 367 -9.49 19.12 13.57
N LEU A 368 -10.13 18.29 14.39
CA LEU A 368 -11.24 17.44 13.95
C LEU A 368 -12.41 18.27 13.41
N ASN A 369 -12.78 19.33 14.14
CA ASN A 369 -13.85 20.24 13.74
C ASN A 369 -13.52 20.95 12.43
N ASP A 370 -12.30 21.48 12.29
CA ASP A 370 -11.87 22.15 11.06
C ASP A 370 -11.92 21.21 9.85
N VAL A 371 -11.52 19.95 10.02
CA VAL A 371 -11.65 18.93 8.97
C VAL A 371 -13.11 18.73 8.61
N TYR A 372 -14.00 18.55 9.59
CA TYR A 372 -15.42 18.30 9.32
C TYR A 372 -16.12 19.49 8.68
N ASP A 373 -15.80 20.72 9.08
CA ASP A 373 -16.29 21.93 8.42
C ASP A 373 -15.82 22.00 6.96
N TRP A 374 -14.56 21.67 6.70
CA TRP A 374 -14.05 21.59 5.34
C TRP A 374 -14.80 20.53 4.52
N LEU A 375 -15.07 19.35 5.07
CA LEU A 375 -15.81 18.28 4.37
C LEU A 375 -17.24 18.68 4.04
N ARG A 376 -17.94 19.33 4.99
CA ARG A 376 -19.31 19.85 4.74
C ARG A 376 -19.35 20.82 3.57
N GLN A 377 -18.29 21.60 3.37
CA GLN A 377 -18.21 22.58 2.30
C GLN A 377 -17.72 21.99 0.98
N ASN A 378 -16.71 21.11 1.02
CA ASN A 378 -15.96 20.69 -0.16
C ASN A 378 -16.35 19.29 -0.67
N CYS A 379 -17.17 18.55 0.08
CA CYS A 379 -17.68 17.23 -0.31
C CYS A 379 -19.21 17.18 -0.29
N ALA A 380 -19.89 18.34 -0.26
CA ALA A 380 -21.35 18.42 -0.15
C ALA A 380 -22.08 17.68 -1.29
N ASP A 381 -21.48 17.62 -2.47
CA ASP A 381 -21.98 16.93 -3.65
C ASP A 381 -22.00 15.39 -3.50
N GLU A 382 -21.26 14.84 -2.53
CA GLU A 382 -21.26 13.41 -2.22
C GLU A 382 -22.35 13.01 -1.22
N GLN A 383 -23.06 13.96 -0.63
CA GLN A 383 -24.15 13.67 0.30
C GLN A 383 -25.34 13.07 -0.45
N LYS A 384 -25.70 11.83 -0.11
CA LYS A 384 -26.85 11.14 -0.73
C LYS A 384 -28.17 11.53 -0.05
N PRO A 385 -29.30 11.52 -0.77
CA PRO A 385 -30.62 11.71 -0.17
C PRO A 385 -30.86 10.72 0.99
N GLY A 386 -31.31 11.23 2.14
CA GLY A 386 -31.59 10.42 3.34
C GLY A 386 -30.37 10.01 4.17
N GLN A 387 -29.15 10.39 3.78
CA GLN A 387 -27.93 10.12 4.53
C GLN A 387 -27.80 11.04 5.76
N THR A 388 -27.54 10.46 6.94
CA THR A 388 -27.29 11.24 8.17
C THR A 388 -25.95 11.98 8.09
N GLU A 389 -25.78 13.02 8.91
CA GLU A 389 -24.51 13.74 8.99
C GLU A 389 -23.36 12.81 9.43
N ALA A 390 -23.61 11.93 10.39
CA ALA A 390 -22.62 10.94 10.83
C ALA A 390 -22.18 10.02 9.68
N GLN A 391 -23.13 9.50 8.89
CA GLN A 391 -22.82 8.69 7.72
C GLN A 391 -22.07 9.47 6.64
N PHE A 392 -22.40 10.75 6.45
CA PHE A 392 -21.72 11.63 5.51
C PHE A 392 -20.26 11.81 5.91
N LEU A 393 -20.00 12.28 7.13
CA LEU A 393 -18.67 12.53 7.65
C LEU A 393 -17.83 11.24 7.69
N TYR A 394 -18.42 10.11 8.10
CA TYR A 394 -17.74 8.81 8.09
C TYR A 394 -17.20 8.46 6.70
N LYS A 395 -17.99 8.64 5.64
CA LYS A 395 -17.59 8.29 4.26
C LYS A 395 -16.58 9.28 3.67
N THR A 396 -16.70 10.56 3.99
CA THR A 396 -15.88 11.62 3.38
C THR A 396 -14.61 11.92 4.16
N ARG A 397 -14.51 11.60 5.46
CA ARG A 397 -13.34 11.94 6.32
C ARG A 397 -11.99 11.53 5.75
N LYS A 398 -11.90 10.44 4.97
CA LYS A 398 -10.67 10.06 4.26
C LYS A 398 -10.06 11.20 3.43
N LYS A 399 -10.90 12.07 2.85
CA LYS A 399 -10.49 13.23 2.04
C LYS A 399 -9.95 14.39 2.87
N GLY A 400 -10.17 14.40 4.18
CA GLY A 400 -9.64 15.41 5.08
C GLY A 400 -8.12 15.33 5.27
N PHE A 401 -7.53 14.14 5.05
CA PHE A 401 -6.09 13.97 5.24
C PHE A 401 -5.24 14.77 4.26
N GLY A 402 -5.67 14.95 3.00
CA GLY A 402 -4.90 15.71 2.00
C GLY A 402 -4.77 17.19 2.36
N PRO A 403 -5.88 17.95 2.46
CA PRO A 403 -5.85 19.37 2.78
C PRO A 403 -5.23 19.70 4.15
N PHE A 404 -5.36 18.80 5.14
CA PHE A 404 -4.85 19.00 6.50
C PHE A 404 -3.54 18.24 6.79
N ARG A 405 -2.89 17.67 5.77
CA ARG A 405 -1.74 16.76 5.94
C ARG A 405 -0.61 17.32 6.80
N GLU A 406 -0.25 18.59 6.62
CA GLU A 406 0.83 19.19 7.41
C GLU A 406 0.39 19.35 8.87
N ARG A 407 -0.87 19.74 9.14
CA ARG A 407 -1.40 19.84 10.52
C ARG A 407 -1.38 18.50 11.24
N PHE A 408 -1.75 17.41 10.58
CA PHE A 408 -1.61 16.05 11.14
C PHE A 408 -0.14 15.72 11.44
N TRP A 409 0.76 15.99 10.49
CA TRP A 409 2.19 15.73 10.64
C TRP A 409 2.87 16.59 11.70
N THR A 410 2.37 17.79 11.97
CA THR A 410 2.95 18.72 12.95
C THR A 410 2.17 18.76 14.27
N LEU A 411 1.30 17.78 14.52
CA LEU A 411 0.72 17.57 15.84
C LEU A 411 1.84 17.50 16.92
N PRO A 412 1.56 17.89 18.17
CA PRO A 412 2.53 17.78 19.25
C PRO A 412 3.12 16.37 19.35
N ASP A 413 4.41 16.26 19.64
CA ASP A 413 5.12 14.96 19.67
C ASP A 413 4.43 13.95 20.61
N ALA A 414 3.95 14.40 21.77
CA ALA A 414 3.21 13.57 22.71
C ALA A 414 1.88 13.04 22.13
N THR A 415 1.18 13.86 21.33
CA THR A 415 -0.05 13.46 20.63
C THR A 415 0.25 12.41 19.57
N ARG A 416 1.25 12.64 18.70
CA ARG A 416 1.62 11.67 17.66
C ARG A 416 2.09 10.35 18.27
N ALA A 417 2.84 10.42 19.38
CA ALA A 417 3.29 9.23 20.10
C ALA A 417 2.12 8.42 20.70
N ALA A 418 1.12 9.09 21.29
CA ALA A 418 -0.04 8.42 21.88
C ALA A 418 -0.90 7.72 20.81
N ILE A 419 -1.23 8.41 19.71
CA ILE A 419 -1.95 7.80 18.58
C ILE A 419 -1.11 6.67 17.95
N GLY A 420 0.20 6.89 17.82
CA GLY A 420 1.14 5.88 17.33
C GLY A 420 1.17 4.62 18.19
N GLN A 421 1.00 4.73 19.51
CA GLN A 421 0.91 3.58 20.41
C GLN A 421 -0.39 2.80 20.21
N GLU A 422 -1.53 3.49 20.09
CA GLU A 422 -2.83 2.84 19.80
C GLU A 422 -2.75 2.01 18.50
N LEU A 423 -2.14 2.59 17.46
CA LEU A 423 -1.90 1.91 16.19
C LEU A 423 -0.94 0.72 16.33
N GLU A 424 0.16 0.88 17.05
CA GLU A 424 1.15 -0.19 17.27
C GLU A 424 0.54 -1.41 17.97
N ASP A 425 -0.27 -1.19 19.01
CA ASP A 425 -0.94 -2.26 19.73
C ASP A 425 -1.90 -3.03 18.81
N LYS A 426 -2.62 -2.32 17.95
CA LYS A 426 -3.48 -2.92 16.93
C LYS A 426 -2.69 -3.75 15.92
N PHE A 427 -1.59 -3.22 15.38
CA PHE A 427 -0.76 -3.95 14.43
C PHE A 427 -0.14 -5.20 15.06
N HIS A 428 0.33 -5.11 16.31
CA HIS A 428 0.85 -6.26 17.04
C HIS A 428 -0.22 -7.36 17.18
N PHE A 429 -1.45 -6.99 17.53
CA PHE A 429 -2.57 -7.95 17.58
C PHE A 429 -2.84 -8.59 16.21
N LEU A 430 -3.02 -7.78 15.16
CA LEU A 430 -3.36 -8.26 13.82
C LEU A 430 -2.27 -9.17 13.23
N PHE A 431 -1.00 -8.83 13.43
CA PHE A 431 0.11 -9.66 12.96
C PHE A 431 0.13 -11.03 13.63
N GLY A 432 -0.28 -11.10 14.90
CA GLY A 432 -0.50 -12.36 15.60
C GLY A 432 -1.62 -13.19 14.96
N GLN A 433 -2.78 -12.56 14.68
CA GLN A 433 -3.92 -13.25 14.07
C GLN A 433 -3.63 -13.73 12.64
N LEU A 434 -2.85 -12.96 11.87
CA LEU A 434 -2.53 -13.26 10.48
C LEU A 434 -1.36 -14.25 10.32
N GLY A 435 -0.82 -14.78 11.42
CA GLY A 435 0.20 -15.83 11.38
C GLY A 435 1.58 -15.38 10.92
N VAL A 436 1.84 -14.06 10.80
CA VAL A 436 3.12 -13.54 10.29
C VAL A 436 4.23 -13.46 11.34
N LYS A 437 3.97 -13.88 12.58
CA LYS A 437 4.98 -13.97 13.64
C LYS A 437 6.13 -14.90 13.19
N ASN A 438 7.37 -14.48 13.45
CA ASN A 438 8.60 -15.19 13.04
C ASN A 438 8.77 -15.39 11.51
N SER A 439 8.02 -14.66 10.68
CA SER A 439 8.13 -14.76 9.21
C SER A 439 9.44 -14.23 8.64
N LYS A 440 10.25 -13.49 9.41
CA LYS A 440 11.50 -12.88 8.93
C LYS A 440 12.44 -13.89 8.27
N ALA A 441 12.62 -15.08 8.84
CA ALA A 441 13.50 -16.10 8.27
C ALA A 441 13.01 -16.62 6.90
N ALA A 442 11.70 -16.71 6.70
CA ALA A 442 11.12 -17.09 5.41
C ALA A 442 11.32 -15.98 4.37
N ILE A 443 11.16 -14.71 4.77
CA ILE A 443 11.45 -13.56 3.93
C ILE A 443 12.93 -13.52 3.53
N ASP A 444 13.84 -13.64 4.49
CA ASP A 444 15.29 -13.62 4.23
C ASP A 444 15.73 -14.78 3.30
N LYS A 445 15.03 -15.91 3.35
CA LYS A 445 15.28 -17.07 2.47
C LYS A 445 14.79 -16.84 1.03
N HIS A 446 13.64 -16.21 0.85
CA HIS A 446 12.95 -16.16 -0.44
C HIS A 446 13.06 -14.81 -1.16
N VAL A 447 13.38 -13.72 -0.46
CA VAL A 447 13.44 -12.37 -1.03
C VAL A 447 14.87 -11.96 -1.29
N LYS A 448 15.18 -11.66 -2.54
CA LYS A 448 16.46 -11.12 -2.96
C LYS A 448 16.48 -9.59 -2.81
N LEU A 449 17.46 -9.08 -2.06
CA LEU A 449 17.68 -7.64 -1.98
C LEU A 449 18.50 -7.15 -3.18
N VAL A 450 18.03 -6.07 -3.81
CA VAL A 450 18.72 -5.41 -4.91
C VAL A 450 18.82 -3.93 -4.60
N ASN A 451 20.06 -3.42 -4.60
CA ASN A 451 20.32 -2.02 -4.35
C ASN A 451 20.09 -1.22 -5.65
N VAL A 452 18.87 -0.73 -5.84
CA VAL A 452 18.54 0.17 -6.94
C VAL A 452 18.91 1.60 -6.55
N ARG A 453 19.93 2.15 -7.20
CA ARG A 453 20.40 3.51 -6.89
C ARG A 453 19.34 4.56 -7.28
N PRO A 454 18.98 5.49 -6.40
CA PRO A 454 18.11 6.61 -6.75
C PRO A 454 18.84 7.61 -7.65
N ASP A 455 18.10 8.26 -8.55
CA ASP A 455 18.58 9.39 -9.36
C ASP A 455 18.07 10.72 -8.78
N LEU A 456 18.99 11.64 -8.48
CA LEU A 456 18.64 12.92 -7.86
C LEU A 456 17.73 13.77 -8.77
N LYS A 457 17.91 13.73 -10.09
CA LYS A 457 17.09 14.54 -11.01
C LYS A 457 15.66 14.03 -11.04
N THR A 458 15.46 12.70 -11.05
CA THR A 458 14.14 12.08 -10.90
C THR A 458 13.48 12.49 -9.58
N GLU A 459 14.22 12.46 -8.47
CA GLU A 459 13.67 12.87 -7.17
C GLU A 459 13.25 14.35 -7.17
N ILE A 460 14.06 15.26 -7.71
CA ILE A 460 13.72 16.68 -7.82
C ILE A 460 12.55 16.93 -8.78
N ALA A 461 12.50 16.24 -9.91
CA ALA A 461 11.41 16.39 -10.88
C ALA A 461 10.06 15.90 -10.35
N SER A 462 10.08 14.90 -9.47
CA SER A 462 8.88 14.35 -8.81
C SER A 462 8.48 15.10 -7.52
N ALA A 463 9.22 16.15 -7.15
CA ALA A 463 9.13 16.78 -5.83
C ALA A 463 8.10 17.87 -5.66
#